data_AF-A0A454XTZ9-F1
#
_entry.id   AF-A0A454XTZ9-F1
#
_cell.length_a   1.000
_cell.length_b   1.000
_cell.length_c   1.000
_cell.angle_alpha   90.00
_cell.angle_beta   90.00
_cell.angle_gamma   90.00
#
_symmetry.space_group_name_H-M   'P 1'
#
loop_
_entity.id
_entity.type
_entity.pdbx_description
1 polymer ?
#
loop_
_entity_poly.entity_id
_entity_poly.type
_entity_poly.pdbx_seq_one_letter_code
_entity_poly.pdbx_strand_id
1 'polypeptide(L)'
;MRAVLIALVALAAVAHGQFVNTMRIPDEAADWAVMNMNPAAKKDDPAVCISTNFKRCQSEFDNILGFDTSLDWKNSFDLSQAINDYADQSIDNILNLCYARSYFYQCLGAQYASCVSLYNLLGEDGSTASQAYNYVQTYMSLDFLCNAGFEEALNQFQCMKYVPQGSPDYNACVNNFSYQLGQNPQQFCGHVNDTALCLNNAYSKGCSATDPRGAGWFGCENFRRSFEATCYETTRCFVQ
;
A
#
# COMPACT_ATOMS: atom_id res chain seq x y z
N MET A 1 23.93 38.46 -21.77
CA MET A 1 22.87 37.94 -20.88
C MET A 1 22.83 36.43 -21.10
N ARG A 2 23.22 35.63 -20.10
CA ARG A 2 23.25 34.16 -20.19
C ARG A 2 21.86 33.64 -19.84
N ALA A 3 21.16 33.05 -20.81
CA ALA A 3 19.91 32.35 -20.58
C ALA A 3 20.22 30.97 -19.98
N VAL A 4 19.80 30.76 -18.74
CA VAL A 4 19.85 29.46 -18.07
C VAL A 4 18.58 28.71 -18.49
N LEU A 5 18.74 27.67 -19.31
CA LEU A 5 17.70 26.69 -19.60
C LEU A 5 17.57 25.77 -18.38
N ILE A 6 16.52 25.98 -17.59
CA ILE A 6 16.09 25.02 -16.57
C ILE A 6 15.35 23.91 -17.29
N ALA A 7 15.99 22.74 -17.41
CA ALA A 7 15.33 21.54 -17.87
C ALA A 7 14.39 21.03 -16.77
N LEU A 8 13.09 21.23 -16.95
CA LEU A 8 12.05 20.53 -16.19
C LEU A 8 12.08 19.06 -16.58
N VAL A 9 12.65 18.22 -15.71
CA VAL A 9 12.48 16.77 -15.78
C VAL A 9 11.06 16.47 -15.31
N ALA A 10 10.12 16.43 -16.25
CA ALA A 10 8.85 15.78 -16.03
C ALA A 10 9.12 14.27 -15.98
N LEU A 11 9.13 13.70 -14.78
CA LEU A 11 8.99 12.26 -14.59
C LEU A 11 7.66 11.87 -15.23
N ALA A 12 7.70 11.23 -16.39
CA ALA A 12 6.56 10.53 -16.92
C ALA A 12 6.25 9.40 -15.93
N ALA A 13 5.26 9.62 -15.07
CA ALA A 13 4.66 8.56 -14.29
C ALA A 13 4.09 7.57 -15.31
N VAL A 14 4.74 6.42 -15.47
CA VAL A 14 4.16 5.32 -16.22
C VAL A 14 2.89 4.94 -15.46
N ALA A 15 1.75 5.00 -16.14
CA ALA A 15 0.48 4.70 -15.52
C ALA A 15 0.38 3.18 -15.34
N HIS A 16 0.51 2.71 -14.10
CA HIS A 16 0.37 1.31 -13.73
C HIS A 16 -0.90 1.10 -12.92
N GLY A 17 -1.49 -0.10 -12.96
CA GLY A 17 -2.54 -0.46 -12.02
C GLY A 17 -2.02 -0.42 -10.60
N GLN A 18 -2.86 0.00 -9.65
CA GLN A 18 -2.52 0.04 -8.23
C GLN A 18 -3.45 -0.91 -7.49
N PHE A 19 -3.08 -2.19 -7.46
CA PHE A 19 -3.74 -3.24 -6.68
C PHE A 19 -3.23 -3.26 -5.23
N VAL A 20 -1.98 -2.84 -5.02
CA VAL A 20 -1.46 -2.51 -3.69
C VAL A 20 -1.19 -1.02 -3.59
N ASN A 21 -1.48 -0.45 -2.42
CA ASN A 21 -1.35 0.97 -2.18
C ASN A 21 0.13 1.41 -2.16
N THR A 22 0.51 2.35 -3.03
CA THR A 22 1.87 2.91 -3.10
C THR A 22 1.94 4.39 -2.77
N MET A 23 0.90 4.99 -2.17
CA MET A 23 0.96 6.43 -1.96
C MET A 23 2.04 6.80 -0.97
N ARG A 24 2.92 7.68 -1.42
CA ARG A 24 3.96 8.26 -0.61
C ARG A 24 3.35 9.32 0.30
N ILE A 25 3.40 9.07 1.60
CA ILE A 25 3.14 10.10 2.61
C ILE A 25 4.38 11.00 2.77
N PRO A 26 4.22 12.31 2.98
CA PRO A 26 5.33 13.20 3.34
C PRO A 26 6.03 12.73 4.61
N ASP A 27 7.34 12.91 4.73
CA ASP A 27 8.12 12.43 5.89
C ASP A 27 7.59 12.98 7.22
N GLU A 28 7.18 14.26 7.27
CA GLU A 28 6.58 14.87 8.47
C GLU A 28 5.26 14.18 8.89
N ALA A 29 4.44 13.78 7.91
CA ALA A 29 3.20 13.04 8.17
C ALA A 29 3.48 11.59 8.58
N ALA A 30 4.53 10.98 8.02
CA ALA A 30 5.01 9.66 8.41
C ALA A 30 5.50 9.66 9.87
N ASP A 31 6.30 10.67 10.26
CA ASP A 31 6.77 10.84 11.62
C ASP A 31 5.60 11.02 12.60
N TRP A 32 4.61 11.86 12.24
CA TRP A 32 3.40 12.00 13.04
C TRP A 32 2.65 10.67 13.18
N ALA A 33 2.45 9.95 12.07
CA ALA A 33 1.72 8.69 12.06
C ALA A 33 2.40 7.62 12.92
N VAL A 34 3.73 7.57 12.88
CA VAL A 34 4.58 6.72 13.72
C VAL A 34 4.45 7.04 15.20
N MET A 35 4.47 8.33 15.58
CA MET A 35 4.32 8.73 16.99
C MET A 35 2.93 8.42 17.57
N ASN A 36 1.91 8.31 16.72
CA ASN A 36 0.52 8.10 17.11
C ASN A 36 0.00 6.69 16.78
N MET A 37 0.88 5.74 16.45
CA MET A 37 0.49 4.35 16.23
C MET A 37 -0.13 3.73 17.47
N ASN A 38 -1.14 2.88 17.29
CA ASN A 38 -1.79 2.22 18.40
C ASN A 38 -0.81 1.29 19.14
N PRO A 39 -0.51 1.52 20.44
CA PRO A 39 0.36 0.65 21.21
C PRO A 39 -0.26 -0.72 21.52
N ALA A 40 -1.53 -0.99 21.19
CA ALA A 40 -2.09 -2.34 21.24
C ALA A 40 -1.59 -3.24 20.09
N ALA A 41 -1.19 -2.68 18.94
CA ALA A 41 -0.42 -3.42 17.93
C ALA A 41 0.94 -3.91 18.46
N LYS A 42 1.35 -3.42 19.64
CA LYS A 42 2.57 -3.77 20.37
C LYS A 42 2.41 -4.99 21.29
N LYS A 43 1.19 -5.50 21.51
CA LYS A 43 0.88 -6.34 22.70
C LYS A 43 0.52 -7.80 22.41
N ASP A 44 0.15 -8.15 21.18
CA ASP A 44 -0.42 -9.47 20.89
C ASP A 44 0.53 -10.46 20.20
N ASP A 45 1.77 -10.07 19.89
CA ASP A 45 2.77 -11.01 19.34
C ASP A 45 4.03 -11.09 20.22
N PRO A 46 4.21 -12.16 21.01
CA PRO A 46 5.37 -12.34 21.88
C PRO A 46 6.65 -12.69 21.11
N ALA A 47 6.57 -12.98 19.80
CA ALA A 47 7.74 -13.32 19.01
C ALA A 47 8.58 -12.08 18.68
N VAL A 48 9.89 -12.16 18.91
CA VAL A 48 10.84 -11.12 18.49
C VAL A 48 11.17 -11.33 17.01
N CYS A 49 11.16 -10.26 16.22
CA CYS A 49 11.60 -10.34 14.83
C CYS A 49 13.11 -10.68 14.76
N ILE A 50 13.45 -11.81 14.15
CA ILE A 50 14.84 -12.18 13.88
C ILE A 50 15.19 -11.67 12.48
N SER A 51 15.98 -10.58 12.42
CA SER A 51 16.31 -9.86 11.18
C SER A 51 16.87 -10.78 10.08
N THR A 52 17.67 -11.81 10.42
CA THR A 52 18.15 -12.81 9.44
C THR A 52 17.02 -13.64 8.83
N ASN A 53 16.04 -14.07 9.63
CA ASN A 53 14.88 -14.80 9.13
C ASN A 53 14.00 -13.90 8.27
N PHE A 54 13.84 -12.65 8.69
CA PHE A 54 13.06 -11.66 7.95
C PHE A 54 13.62 -11.41 6.55
N LYS A 55 14.93 -11.14 6.44
CA LYS A 55 15.61 -10.98 5.14
C LYS A 55 15.51 -12.22 4.26
N ARG A 56 15.67 -13.41 4.84
CA ARG A 56 15.52 -14.66 4.10
C ARG A 56 14.09 -14.79 3.55
N CYS A 57 13.07 -14.60 4.39
CA CYS A 57 11.68 -14.73 3.95
C CYS A 57 11.31 -13.69 2.88
N GLN A 58 11.79 -12.44 3.00
CA GLN A 58 11.63 -11.42 1.98
C GLN A 58 12.30 -11.85 0.66
N SER A 59 13.56 -12.28 0.72
CA SER A 59 14.28 -12.75 -0.48
C SER A 59 13.61 -13.93 -1.18
N GLU A 60 12.99 -14.86 -0.44
CA GLU A 60 12.22 -15.95 -1.04
C GLU A 60 10.91 -15.46 -1.67
N PHE A 61 10.23 -14.48 -1.06
CA PHE A 61 9.06 -13.83 -1.67
C PHE A 61 9.43 -13.22 -3.03
N ASP A 62 10.53 -12.46 -3.08
CA ASP A 62 11.03 -11.84 -4.31
C ASP A 62 11.40 -12.90 -5.35
N ASN A 63 12.09 -13.96 -4.94
CA ASN A 63 12.49 -15.06 -5.81
C ASN A 63 11.28 -15.79 -6.45
N ILE A 64 10.21 -16.06 -5.66
CA ILE A 64 8.98 -16.68 -6.18
C ILE A 64 8.36 -15.84 -7.31
N LEU A 65 8.42 -14.51 -7.19
CA LEU A 65 7.85 -13.57 -8.16
C LEU A 65 8.81 -13.17 -9.28
N GLY A 66 10.07 -13.61 -9.20
CA GLY A 66 11.12 -13.25 -10.15
C GLY A 66 11.61 -11.80 -10.00
N PHE A 67 11.45 -11.21 -8.82
CA PHE A 67 11.96 -9.87 -8.49
C PHE A 67 13.45 -9.91 -8.14
N ASP A 68 14.07 -8.73 -8.07
CA ASP A 68 15.40 -8.59 -7.47
C ASP A 68 15.32 -8.93 -5.97
N THR A 69 16.08 -9.93 -5.54
CA THR A 69 16.12 -10.41 -4.15
C THR A 69 16.71 -9.41 -3.14
N SER A 70 17.16 -8.24 -3.61
CA SER A 70 17.57 -7.12 -2.77
C SER A 70 16.45 -6.12 -2.48
N LEU A 71 15.23 -6.36 -2.97
CA LEU A 71 14.05 -5.56 -2.64
C LEU A 71 13.55 -5.92 -1.23
N ASP A 72 13.60 -4.97 -0.32
CA ASP A 72 13.20 -5.11 1.06
C ASP A 72 12.63 -3.78 1.61
N TRP A 73 12.56 -3.65 2.93
CA TRP A 73 12.06 -2.44 3.58
C TRP A 73 12.91 -1.19 3.32
N LYS A 74 14.19 -1.33 2.93
CA LYS A 74 15.10 -0.21 2.65
C LYS A 74 14.84 0.44 1.30
N ASN A 75 14.20 -0.26 0.39
CA ASN A 75 13.78 0.20 -0.94
C ASN A 75 12.30 -0.16 -1.14
N SER A 76 11.50 0.07 -0.09
CA SER A 76 10.09 -0.30 -0.03
C SER A 76 9.27 0.26 -1.21
N PHE A 77 9.60 1.45 -1.70
CA PHE A 77 8.90 2.06 -2.83
C PHE A 77 9.13 1.29 -4.13
N ASP A 78 10.36 0.84 -4.37
CA ASP A 78 10.72 0.02 -5.54
C ASP A 78 10.06 -1.36 -5.44
N LEU A 79 10.05 -1.96 -4.23
CA LEU A 79 9.33 -3.21 -3.96
C LEU A 79 7.83 -3.07 -4.25
N SER A 80 7.21 -2.01 -3.74
CA SER A 80 5.77 -1.79 -3.89
C SER A 80 5.37 -1.49 -5.34
N GLN A 81 6.27 -0.84 -6.10
CA GLN A 81 6.11 -0.67 -7.54
C GLN A 81 6.24 -2.01 -8.27
N ALA A 82 7.27 -2.81 -7.98
CA ALA A 82 7.45 -4.13 -8.58
C ALA A 82 6.23 -5.04 -8.36
N ILE A 83 5.65 -5.03 -7.15
CA ILE A 83 4.42 -5.78 -6.83
C ILE A 83 3.26 -5.32 -7.72
N ASN A 84 3.03 -4.01 -7.86
CA ASN A 84 1.95 -3.49 -8.71
C ASN A 84 2.18 -3.79 -10.19
N ASP A 85 3.40 -3.59 -10.69
CA ASP A 85 3.76 -3.87 -12.08
C ASP A 85 3.59 -5.37 -12.41
N TYR A 86 3.85 -6.24 -11.44
CA TYR A 86 3.60 -7.67 -11.57
C TYR A 86 2.10 -7.99 -11.59
N ALA A 87 1.34 -7.49 -10.62
CA ALA A 87 -0.10 -7.70 -10.49
C ALA A 87 -0.89 -7.15 -11.69
N ASP A 88 -0.43 -6.04 -12.27
CA ASP A 88 -1.06 -5.36 -13.40
C ASP A 88 -1.08 -6.21 -14.68
N GLN A 89 -0.19 -7.20 -14.81
CA GLN A 89 -0.04 -7.95 -16.06
C GLN A 89 -1.18 -8.93 -16.33
N SER A 90 -1.66 -9.64 -15.31
CA SER A 90 -2.69 -10.67 -15.48
C SER A 90 -3.33 -11.09 -14.15
N ILE A 91 -4.49 -11.74 -14.24
CA ILE A 91 -5.12 -12.43 -13.10
C ILE A 91 -4.20 -13.52 -12.55
N ASP A 92 -3.52 -14.29 -13.41
CA ASP A 92 -2.59 -15.33 -12.97
C ASP A 92 -1.44 -14.77 -12.12
N ASN A 93 -0.98 -13.56 -12.43
CA ASN A 93 0.02 -12.87 -11.62
C ASN A 93 -0.54 -12.46 -10.25
N ILE A 94 -1.82 -12.05 -10.15
CA ILE A 94 -2.45 -11.84 -8.83
C ILE A 94 -2.49 -13.15 -8.04
N LEU A 95 -2.82 -14.28 -8.68
CA LEU A 95 -2.82 -15.59 -8.02
C LEU A 95 -1.42 -15.95 -7.48
N ASN A 96 -0.38 -15.78 -8.31
CA ASN A 96 1.01 -16.04 -7.91
C ASN A 96 1.49 -15.09 -6.82
N LEU A 97 1.10 -13.81 -6.90
CA LEU A 97 1.38 -12.82 -5.86
C LEU A 97 0.77 -13.22 -4.51
N CYS A 98 -0.48 -13.70 -4.51
CA CYS A 98 -1.13 -14.18 -3.30
C CYS A 98 -0.56 -15.51 -2.77
N TYR A 99 -0.07 -16.37 -3.64
CA TYR A 99 0.72 -17.53 -3.26
C TYR A 99 2.03 -17.11 -2.57
N ALA A 100 2.80 -16.19 -3.17
CA ALA A 100 4.05 -15.68 -2.60
C ALA A 100 3.82 -15.00 -1.25
N ARG A 101 2.77 -14.18 -1.11
CA ARG A 101 2.37 -13.58 0.17
C ARG A 101 2.07 -14.65 1.23
N SER A 102 1.36 -15.70 0.85
CA SER A 102 1.03 -16.81 1.76
C SER A 102 2.29 -17.55 2.22
N TYR A 103 3.23 -17.78 1.31
CA TYR A 103 4.55 -18.33 1.64
C TYR A 103 5.33 -17.42 2.59
N PHE A 104 5.38 -16.12 2.31
CA PHE A 104 6.05 -15.14 3.16
C PHE A 104 5.50 -15.12 4.60
N TYR A 105 4.17 -15.11 4.74
CA TYR A 105 3.49 -15.22 6.03
C TYR A 105 3.87 -16.51 6.75
N GLN A 106 3.86 -17.66 6.06
CA GLN A 106 4.23 -18.95 6.66
C GLN A 106 5.72 -19.05 7.01
N CYS A 107 6.60 -18.46 6.20
CA CYS A 107 8.06 -18.45 6.42
C CYS A 107 8.42 -17.69 7.70
N LEU A 108 7.76 -16.57 7.96
CA LEU A 108 7.90 -15.80 9.20
C LEU A 108 7.19 -16.47 10.37
N GLY A 109 6.04 -17.09 10.11
CA GLY A 109 5.21 -17.75 11.11
C GLY A 109 4.84 -16.80 12.24
N ALA A 110 5.14 -17.21 13.47
CA ALA A 110 4.90 -16.39 14.66
C ALA A 110 5.64 -15.04 14.63
N GLN A 111 6.68 -14.85 13.81
CA GLN A 111 7.38 -13.55 13.75
C GLN A 111 6.68 -12.53 12.83
N TYR A 112 5.65 -12.92 12.09
CA TYR A 112 5.08 -12.08 11.02
C TYR A 112 4.65 -10.70 11.54
N ALA A 113 3.82 -10.64 12.59
CA ALA A 113 3.32 -9.36 13.08
C ALA A 113 4.43 -8.52 13.74
N SER A 114 5.44 -9.17 14.34
CA SER A 114 6.61 -8.46 14.86
C SER A 114 7.49 -7.88 13.75
N CYS A 115 7.74 -8.61 12.66
CA CYS A 115 8.64 -8.21 11.58
C CYS A 115 8.00 -7.19 10.64
N VAL A 116 6.76 -7.45 10.21
CA VAL A 116 5.96 -6.55 9.36
C VAL A 116 5.25 -5.52 10.24
N SER A 117 6.03 -4.82 11.06
CA SER A 117 5.53 -3.74 11.92
C SER A 117 6.38 -2.50 11.77
N LEU A 118 5.70 -1.36 11.88
CA LEU A 118 6.36 -0.06 11.93
C LEU A 118 7.36 -0.01 13.10
N TYR A 119 7.03 -0.59 14.25
CA TYR A 119 7.91 -0.59 15.42
C TYR A 119 9.26 -1.28 15.15
N ASN A 120 9.25 -2.45 14.49
CA ASN A 120 10.48 -3.14 14.12
C ASN A 120 11.26 -2.38 13.05
N LEU A 121 10.57 -1.95 11.98
CA LEU A 121 11.22 -1.32 10.83
C LEU A 121 11.86 0.03 11.16
N LEU A 122 11.28 0.81 12.07
CA LEU A 122 11.88 2.06 12.54
C LEU A 122 13.18 1.85 13.33
N GLY A 123 13.39 0.64 13.87
CA GLY A 123 14.64 0.26 14.54
C GLY A 123 15.67 -0.39 13.63
N GLU A 124 15.34 -0.66 12.37
CA GLU A 124 16.23 -1.30 11.40
C GLU A 124 17.16 -0.29 10.72
N ASP A 125 18.42 -0.67 10.55
CA ASP A 125 19.44 0.21 9.95
C ASP A 125 19.12 0.53 8.49
N GLY A 126 19.03 1.83 8.19
CA GLY A 126 18.78 2.33 6.84
C GLY A 126 17.30 2.38 6.44
N SER A 127 16.38 2.22 7.39
CA SER A 127 14.95 2.46 7.18
C SER A 127 14.58 3.89 7.58
N THR A 128 13.99 4.66 6.67
CA THR A 128 13.31 5.93 7.03
C THR A 128 11.91 5.65 7.55
N ALA A 129 11.29 6.63 8.22
CA ALA A 129 9.89 6.53 8.63
C ALA A 129 8.96 6.30 7.42
N SER A 130 9.18 7.01 6.32
CA SER A 130 8.40 6.85 5.08
C SER A 130 8.59 5.47 4.43
N GLN A 131 9.79 4.91 4.44
CA GLN A 131 10.06 3.55 3.94
C GLN A 131 9.40 2.48 4.81
N ALA A 132 9.57 2.57 6.13
CA ALA A 132 8.91 1.68 7.07
C ALA A 132 7.38 1.70 6.87
N TYR A 133 6.81 2.90 6.75
CA TYR A 133 5.38 3.08 6.53
C TYR A 133 4.91 2.49 5.22
N ASN A 134 5.60 2.80 4.12
CA ASN A 134 5.27 2.26 2.82
C ASN A 134 5.37 0.72 2.80
N TYR A 135 6.39 0.13 3.40
CA TYR A 135 6.53 -1.32 3.50
C TYR A 135 5.33 -1.96 4.21
N VAL A 136 4.95 -1.44 5.38
CA VAL A 136 3.80 -1.96 6.15
C VAL A 136 2.49 -1.75 5.38
N GLN A 137 2.28 -0.57 4.78
CA GLN A 137 1.11 -0.30 3.95
C GLN A 137 0.97 -1.30 2.80
N THR A 138 2.07 -1.62 2.13
CA THR A 138 2.11 -2.55 1.00
C THR A 138 1.71 -3.95 1.44
N TYR A 139 2.26 -4.45 2.54
CA TYR A 139 1.89 -5.78 3.04
C TYR A 139 0.47 -5.82 3.61
N MET A 140 -0.02 -4.77 4.27
CA MET A 140 -1.43 -4.69 4.72
C MET A 140 -2.40 -4.64 3.53
N SER A 141 -2.02 -3.93 2.46
CA SER A 141 -2.79 -3.87 1.22
C SER A 141 -2.79 -5.23 0.48
N LEU A 142 -1.64 -5.91 0.49
CA LEU A 142 -1.48 -7.24 -0.07
C LEU A 142 -2.27 -8.30 0.71
N ASP A 143 -2.29 -8.19 2.03
CA ASP A 143 -3.12 -8.99 2.92
C ASP A 143 -4.60 -8.82 2.60
N PHE A 144 -5.06 -7.59 2.36
CA PHE A 144 -6.42 -7.34 1.92
C PHE A 144 -6.68 -7.94 0.52
N LEU A 145 -5.83 -7.63 -0.46
CA LEU A 145 -5.95 -8.10 -1.85
C LEU A 145 -6.05 -9.63 -1.92
N CYS A 146 -5.27 -10.34 -1.12
CA CYS A 146 -5.21 -11.80 -1.15
C CYS A 146 -6.21 -12.50 -0.21
N ASN A 147 -7.02 -11.75 0.51
CA ASN A 147 -8.09 -12.27 1.35
C ASN A 147 -9.43 -11.61 0.97
N ALA A 148 -9.88 -10.62 1.73
CA ALA A 148 -11.22 -10.05 1.57
C ALA A 148 -11.42 -9.34 0.22
N GLY A 149 -10.37 -8.74 -0.36
CA GLY A 149 -10.42 -8.04 -1.65
C GLY A 149 -10.23 -8.93 -2.87
N PHE A 150 -9.96 -10.23 -2.67
CA PHE A 150 -9.52 -11.12 -3.74
C PHE A 150 -10.55 -11.32 -4.83
N GLU A 151 -11.79 -11.68 -4.45
CA GLU A 151 -12.86 -11.92 -5.42
C GLU A 151 -13.17 -10.66 -6.24
N GLU A 152 -13.17 -9.49 -5.61
CA GLU A 152 -13.39 -8.22 -6.30
C GLU A 152 -12.28 -7.90 -7.30
N ALA A 153 -11.02 -8.08 -6.89
CA ALA A 153 -9.87 -7.85 -7.77
C ALA A 153 -9.89 -8.76 -9.01
N LEU A 154 -10.30 -10.03 -8.85
CA LEU A 154 -10.34 -10.99 -9.96
C LEU A 154 -11.54 -10.75 -10.89
N ASN A 155 -12.74 -10.59 -10.32
CA ASN A 155 -13.97 -10.43 -11.10
C ASN A 155 -14.00 -9.11 -11.88
N GLN A 156 -13.26 -8.10 -11.42
CA GLN A 156 -13.27 -6.75 -11.97
C GLN A 156 -11.89 -6.28 -12.45
N PHE A 157 -10.94 -7.21 -12.61
CA PHE A 157 -9.54 -6.95 -12.93
C PHE A 157 -9.35 -5.89 -14.02
N GLN A 158 -10.05 -6.05 -15.15
CA GLN A 158 -9.88 -5.18 -16.31
C GLN A 158 -10.24 -3.72 -16.01
N CYS A 159 -11.34 -3.44 -15.31
CA CYS A 159 -11.70 -2.06 -15.00
C CYS A 159 -10.84 -1.50 -13.86
N MET A 160 -10.59 -2.28 -12.80
CA MET A 160 -9.83 -1.84 -11.62
C MET A 160 -8.41 -1.44 -11.96
N LYS A 161 -7.75 -2.20 -12.83
CA LYS A 161 -6.41 -1.91 -13.37
C LYS A 161 -6.31 -0.48 -13.92
N TYR A 162 -7.34 0.00 -14.60
CA TYR A 162 -7.31 1.31 -15.26
C TYR A 162 -7.81 2.47 -14.40
N VAL A 163 -8.42 2.22 -13.23
CA VAL A 163 -8.88 3.32 -12.35
C VAL A 163 -7.71 4.23 -11.95
N PRO A 164 -6.57 3.72 -11.46
CA PRO A 164 -5.44 4.57 -11.10
C PRO A 164 -4.77 5.25 -12.29
N GLN A 165 -4.87 4.65 -13.48
CA GLN A 165 -4.22 5.12 -14.70
C GLN A 165 -5.00 6.24 -15.40
N GLY A 166 -6.33 6.16 -15.37
CA GLY A 166 -7.20 6.92 -16.28
C GLY A 166 -8.29 7.74 -15.59
N SER A 167 -8.49 7.62 -14.28
CA SER A 167 -9.56 8.33 -13.57
C SER A 167 -9.10 9.69 -13.03
N PRO A 168 -9.66 10.82 -13.51
CA PRO A 168 -9.44 12.13 -12.89
C PRO A 168 -9.91 12.16 -11.44
N ASP A 169 -10.96 11.39 -11.11
CA ASP A 169 -11.48 11.29 -9.75
C ASP A 169 -10.46 10.60 -8.84
N TYR A 170 -9.84 9.51 -9.29
CA TYR A 170 -8.76 8.84 -8.55
C TYR A 170 -7.61 9.81 -8.25
N ASN A 171 -7.12 10.49 -9.31
CA ASN A 171 -6.03 11.44 -9.20
C ASN A 171 -6.39 12.61 -8.26
N ALA A 172 -7.64 13.08 -8.28
CA ALA A 172 -8.11 14.11 -7.36
C ALA A 172 -8.08 13.62 -5.90
N CYS A 173 -8.49 12.38 -5.63
CA CYS A 173 -8.45 11.79 -4.29
C CYS A 173 -7.02 11.74 -3.73
N VAL A 174 -6.07 11.17 -4.49
CA VAL A 174 -4.68 10.98 -4.02
C VAL A 174 -3.92 12.31 -3.91
N ASN A 175 -4.18 13.25 -4.83
CA ASN A 175 -3.58 14.59 -4.76
C ASN A 175 -4.12 15.39 -3.58
N ASN A 176 -5.44 15.33 -3.33
CA ASN A 176 -6.04 15.98 -2.17
C ASN A 176 -5.50 15.38 -0.88
N PHE A 177 -5.37 14.05 -0.78
CA PHE A 177 -4.77 13.40 0.38
C PHE A 177 -3.37 13.94 0.69
N SER A 178 -2.51 13.95 -0.33
CA SER A 178 -1.12 14.41 -0.21
C SER A 178 -1.04 15.87 0.21
N TYR A 179 -1.91 16.71 -0.37
CA TYR A 179 -2.02 18.12 -0.02
C TYR A 179 -2.47 18.32 1.43
N GLN A 180 -3.56 17.67 1.85
CA GLN A 180 -4.13 17.84 3.19
C GLN A 180 -3.20 17.34 4.29
N LEU A 181 -2.50 16.22 4.07
CA LEU A 181 -1.49 15.73 5.00
C LEU A 181 -0.35 16.73 5.23
N GLY A 182 0.06 17.47 4.20
CA GLY A 182 1.07 18.52 4.33
C GLY A 182 0.57 19.79 5.05
N GLN A 183 -0.74 20.01 5.12
CA GLN A 183 -1.33 21.17 5.79
C GLN A 183 -1.68 20.90 7.25
N ASN A 184 -2.24 19.72 7.55
CA ASN A 184 -2.78 19.40 8.87
C ASN A 184 -2.51 17.92 9.23
N PRO A 185 -1.25 17.56 9.53
CA PRO A 185 -0.90 16.17 9.88
C PRO A 185 -1.63 15.67 11.14
N GLN A 186 -2.15 16.56 12.01
CA GLN A 186 -2.93 16.16 13.18
C GLN A 186 -4.30 15.56 12.82
N GLN A 187 -4.80 15.81 11.61
CA GLN A 187 -6.04 15.24 11.07
C GLN A 187 -5.78 14.01 10.19
N PHE A 188 -4.60 13.38 10.31
CA PHE A 188 -4.18 12.24 9.50
C PHE A 188 -5.29 11.19 9.28
N CYS A 189 -5.92 10.71 10.34
CA CYS A 189 -6.97 9.69 10.23
C CYS A 189 -8.29 10.21 9.64
N GLY A 190 -8.59 11.50 9.81
CA GLY A 190 -9.68 12.16 9.09
C GLY A 190 -9.41 12.20 7.59
N HIS A 191 -8.19 12.57 7.19
CA HIS A 191 -7.77 12.57 5.80
C HIS A 191 -7.73 11.17 5.18
N VAL A 192 -7.33 10.15 5.95
CA VAL A 192 -7.43 8.75 5.52
C VAL A 192 -8.89 8.37 5.26
N ASN A 193 -9.81 8.73 6.16
CA ASN A 193 -11.23 8.46 5.99
C ASN A 193 -11.81 9.12 4.73
N ASP A 194 -11.55 10.41 4.55
CA ASP A 194 -12.08 11.19 3.44
C ASP A 194 -11.55 10.67 2.10
N THR A 195 -10.27 10.31 2.04
CA THR A 195 -9.68 9.74 0.83
C THR A 195 -10.19 8.34 0.54
N ALA A 196 -10.39 7.49 1.56
CA ALA A 196 -10.99 6.17 1.36
C ALA A 196 -12.40 6.27 0.73
N LEU A 197 -13.24 7.19 1.24
CA LEU A 197 -14.57 7.45 0.67
C LEU A 197 -14.50 8.08 -0.73
N CYS A 198 -13.52 8.93 -0.98
CA CYS A 198 -13.26 9.47 -2.31
C CYS A 198 -12.91 8.35 -3.31
N LEU A 199 -12.04 7.42 -2.90
CA LEU A 199 -11.65 6.27 -3.72
C LEU A 199 -12.80 5.28 -3.94
N ASN A 200 -13.71 5.14 -2.97
CA ASN A 200 -14.96 4.41 -3.18
C ASN A 200 -15.70 4.93 -4.42
N ASN A 201 -15.88 6.25 -4.51
CA ASN A 201 -16.54 6.87 -5.65
C ASN A 201 -15.73 6.74 -6.95
N ALA A 202 -14.40 6.91 -6.87
CA ALA A 202 -13.54 6.82 -8.05
C ALA A 202 -13.58 5.42 -8.69
N TYR A 203 -13.47 4.37 -7.87
CA TYR A 203 -13.56 2.98 -8.34
C TYR A 203 -14.97 2.62 -8.80
N SER A 204 -16.01 3.04 -8.08
CA SER A 204 -17.41 2.81 -8.49
C SER A 204 -17.70 3.39 -9.88
N LYS A 205 -17.21 4.60 -10.16
CA LYS A 205 -17.38 5.22 -11.49
C LYS A 205 -16.52 4.54 -12.55
N GLY A 206 -15.27 4.24 -12.23
CA GLY A 206 -14.32 3.59 -13.15
C GLY A 206 -14.75 2.17 -13.56
N CYS A 207 -15.48 1.48 -12.70
CA CYS A 207 -16.04 0.15 -12.93
C CYS A 207 -17.58 0.16 -13.06
N SER A 208 -18.16 1.25 -13.59
CA SER A 208 -19.62 1.42 -13.67
C SER A 208 -20.38 0.39 -14.53
N ALA A 209 -19.68 -0.29 -15.44
CA ALA A 209 -20.27 -1.31 -16.32
C ALA A 209 -20.18 -2.75 -15.78
N THR A 210 -19.52 -2.97 -14.63
CA THR A 210 -19.34 -4.30 -14.00
C THR A 210 -20.13 -4.35 -12.69
N ASP A 211 -19.47 -4.48 -11.54
CA ASP A 211 -20.06 -4.30 -10.21
C ASP A 211 -19.45 -3.05 -9.55
N PRO A 212 -20.02 -1.86 -9.80
CA PRO A 212 -19.50 -0.62 -9.24
C PRO A 212 -19.43 -0.63 -7.72
N ARG A 213 -20.31 -1.39 -7.04
CA ARG A 213 -20.38 -1.39 -5.58
C ARG A 213 -19.25 -2.21 -4.99
N GLY A 214 -18.99 -3.38 -5.56
CA GLY A 214 -17.82 -4.20 -5.26
C GLY A 214 -16.51 -3.45 -5.54
N ALA A 215 -16.45 -2.72 -6.66
CA ALA A 215 -15.27 -1.96 -7.02
C ALA A 215 -15.00 -0.77 -6.07
N GLY A 216 -16.04 -0.01 -5.74
CA GLY A 216 -15.96 1.06 -4.76
C GLY A 216 -15.55 0.56 -3.38
N TRP A 217 -16.14 -0.55 -2.93
CA TRP A 217 -15.75 -1.18 -1.68
C TRP A 217 -14.28 -1.59 -1.69
N PHE A 218 -13.80 -2.25 -2.76
CA PHE A 218 -12.40 -2.63 -2.92
C PHE A 218 -11.46 -1.43 -2.82
N GLY A 219 -11.70 -0.37 -3.61
CA GLY A 219 -10.83 0.81 -3.62
C GLY A 219 -10.75 1.51 -2.26
N CYS A 220 -11.87 1.54 -1.53
CA CYS A 220 -11.94 2.12 -0.19
C CYS A 220 -11.22 1.26 0.84
N GLU A 221 -11.50 -0.06 0.90
CA GLU A 221 -10.89 -0.95 1.89
C GLU A 221 -9.40 -1.13 1.65
N ASN A 222 -8.98 -1.28 0.39
CA ASN A 222 -7.57 -1.41 0.04
C ASN A 222 -6.75 -0.23 0.55
N PHE A 223 -7.25 1.00 0.35
CA PHE A 223 -6.64 2.21 0.87
C PHE A 223 -6.65 2.23 2.40
N ARG A 224 -7.83 2.07 3.01
CA ARG A 224 -8.02 2.23 4.46
C ARG A 224 -7.17 1.25 5.25
N ARG A 225 -7.13 -0.02 4.82
CA ARG A 225 -6.39 -1.11 5.46
C ARG A 225 -4.88 -0.82 5.53
N SER A 226 -4.33 -0.15 4.52
CA SER A 226 -2.92 0.29 4.56
C SER A 226 -2.60 1.18 5.77
N PHE A 227 -3.58 1.88 6.34
CA PHE A 227 -3.38 2.78 7.47
C PHE A 227 -3.87 2.20 8.81
N GLU A 228 -4.26 0.92 8.88
CA GLU A 228 -4.88 0.32 10.08
C GLU A 228 -3.96 0.33 11.31
N ALA A 229 -2.63 0.32 11.12
CA ALA A 229 -1.65 0.46 12.20
C ALA A 229 -1.69 1.82 12.92
N THR A 230 -2.15 2.87 12.23
CA THR A 230 -2.25 4.24 12.78
C THR A 230 -3.71 4.64 13.03
N CYS A 231 -4.61 4.32 12.12
CA CYS A 231 -6.00 4.78 12.10
C CYS A 231 -6.98 3.64 12.40
N TYR A 232 -7.00 3.23 13.66
CA TYR A 232 -7.88 2.18 14.15
C TYR A 232 -9.35 2.64 14.17
N GLU A 233 -10.26 1.81 13.63
CA GLU A 233 -11.72 1.92 13.77
C GLU A 233 -12.42 3.21 13.27
N THR A 234 -11.72 4.15 12.63
CA THR A 234 -12.33 5.44 12.25
C THR A 234 -13.04 5.47 10.89
N THR A 235 -12.97 4.40 10.10
CA THR A 235 -13.52 4.39 8.73
C THR A 235 -14.19 3.05 8.43
N ARG A 236 -15.43 3.08 7.93
CA ARG A 236 -16.11 1.90 7.38
C ARG A 236 -16.39 2.16 5.91
N CYS A 237 -15.84 1.31 5.05
CA CYS A 237 -16.19 1.33 3.64
C CYS A 237 -17.49 0.57 3.47
N PHE A 238 -18.54 1.28 3.10
CA PHE A 238 -19.84 0.69 2.84
C PHE A 238 -19.94 0.31 1.35
N VAL A 239 -20.58 -0.82 1.08
CA VAL A 239 -21.12 -1.15 -0.24
C VAL A 239 -22.35 -0.27 -0.41
N GLN A 240 -22.25 0.83 -1.15
CA GLN A 240 -23.38 1.74 -1.41
C GLN A 240 -24.17 1.28 -2.61
#